data_AF-A0A1W9IVT4-F1
#
_entry.id   AF-A0A1W9IVT4-F1
#
_cell.length_a   1.000
_cell.length_b   1.000
_cell.length_c   1.000
_cell.angle_alpha   90.00
_cell.angle_beta   90.00
_cell.angle_gamma   90.00
#
_symmetry.space_group_name_H-M   'P 1'
#
loop_
_entity.id
_entity.type
_entity.pdbx_description
1 polymer ?
#
loop_
_entity_poly.entity_id
_entity_poly.type
_entity_poly.pdbx_seq_one_letter_code
_entity_poly.pdbx_strand_id
1 'polypeptide(L)'
;MDQTHTDNSQDTLPAMQPAGDESADTFSAELVKAQSQVPDDAPSAAGSTASLEEEQVKDEIDIQIDLLNDPDWVVRREAVITLGEMGDERCIEPLAKAMRDGDWQVREVAVEAMGQVGSPAVEMLLKLLRDWEVRKCAILALGKIRDERVLDPLMLQLRNDEFKDDAINALVELGEPALPRLITALRDKDDNVRTSAVLALGRLKNGDAIAPLIDMLGDRDWFTRLTAAAALESIGDERGREAIKPLLKDPDLVVKMRVERILAKWKKQPVSQPATA
;
A
#
# COMPACT_ATOMS: atom_id res chain seq x y z
N MET A 1 -15.57 55.43 -20.68
CA MET A 1 -15.11 54.14 -20.13
C MET A 1 -14.67 54.39 -18.70
N ASP A 2 -14.60 53.32 -17.92
CA ASP A 2 -14.33 53.24 -16.48
C ASP A 2 -15.42 53.63 -15.48
N GLN A 3 -15.36 52.88 -14.37
CA GLN A 3 -16.31 52.77 -13.27
C GLN A 3 -15.64 53.24 -11.97
N THR A 4 -16.39 53.82 -11.03
CA THR A 4 -16.05 53.88 -9.60
C THR A 4 -17.37 53.74 -8.81
N HIS A 5 -17.56 52.65 -8.07
CA HIS A 5 -17.17 52.40 -6.66
C HIS A 5 -18.02 53.13 -5.60
N THR A 6 -18.78 52.35 -4.83
CA THR A 6 -19.13 52.42 -3.38
C THR A 6 -20.39 51.55 -3.21
N ASP A 7 -20.41 50.41 -2.52
CA ASP A 7 -20.05 50.10 -1.11
C ASP A 7 -20.94 50.84 -0.09
N ASN A 8 -21.77 50.10 0.67
CA ASN A 8 -21.75 50.08 2.15
C ASN A 8 -22.85 49.16 2.77
N SER A 9 -22.41 48.24 3.63
CA SER A 9 -23.02 47.69 4.88
C SER A 9 -24.52 47.44 5.09
N GLN A 10 -24.81 46.18 5.49
CA GLN A 10 -25.56 45.71 6.69
C GLN A 10 -26.69 46.58 7.30
N ASP A 11 -27.88 45.99 7.49
CA ASP A 11 -28.43 45.79 8.86
C ASP A 11 -29.55 44.71 8.92
N THR A 12 -29.88 44.24 10.13
CA THR A 12 -30.70 43.03 10.40
C THR A 12 -32.18 43.25 10.76
N LEU A 13 -33.06 42.34 10.30
CA LEU A 13 -34.29 41.75 10.93
C LEU A 13 -35.31 42.65 11.66
N PRO A 14 -36.63 42.43 11.47
CA PRO A 14 -37.33 41.41 12.30
C PRO A 14 -38.46 40.61 11.59
N ALA A 15 -39.00 39.62 12.29
CA ALA A 15 -40.05 38.71 11.83
C ALA A 15 -41.47 39.11 12.29
N MET A 16 -42.49 38.72 11.51
CA MET A 16 -43.87 38.46 11.99
C MET A 16 -44.64 37.56 11.00
N GLN A 17 -45.43 36.62 11.56
CA GLN A 17 -46.36 35.67 10.91
C GLN A 17 -47.83 36.17 11.02
N PRO A 18 -48.88 35.46 10.55
CA PRO A 18 -49.04 34.57 9.39
C PRO A 18 -50.35 34.79 8.57
N ALA A 19 -50.43 34.22 7.37
CA ALA A 19 -51.64 33.78 6.61
C ALA A 19 -51.16 32.95 5.39
N GLY A 20 -51.87 31.99 4.78
CA GLY A 20 -53.22 31.44 4.95
C GLY A 20 -53.69 30.89 3.57
N ASP A 21 -54.29 29.68 3.52
CA ASP A 21 -54.68 28.94 2.28
C ASP A 21 -53.50 28.63 1.30
N GLU A 22 -53.52 27.72 0.32
CA GLU A 22 -54.42 26.65 -0.19
C GLU A 22 -53.47 25.55 -0.76
N SER A 23 -53.79 24.26 -0.98
CA SER A 23 -54.90 23.39 -0.55
C SER A 23 -54.48 21.91 -0.71
N ALA A 24 -55.06 21.00 0.08
CA ALA A 24 -54.82 19.55 0.01
C ALA A 24 -55.95 18.76 0.66
N ASP A 25 -56.97 18.37 -0.10
CA ASP A 25 -57.87 17.23 0.20
C ASP A 25 -58.92 17.05 -0.93
N THR A 26 -58.79 15.99 -1.73
CA THR A 26 -59.90 15.27 -2.40
C THR A 26 -59.34 14.07 -3.17
N PHE A 27 -59.41 12.87 -2.59
CA PHE A 27 -59.93 11.62 -3.19
C PHE A 27 -59.63 10.43 -2.27
N SER A 28 -60.46 10.28 -1.24
CA SER A 28 -60.55 9.07 -0.42
C SER A 28 -61.95 9.01 0.19
N ALA A 29 -62.51 7.79 0.29
CA ALA A 29 -63.82 7.47 0.88
C ALA A 29 -65.09 7.79 0.06
N GLU A 30 -65.23 7.19 -1.13
CA GLU A 30 -66.46 6.57 -1.66
C GLU A 30 -65.99 5.63 -2.80
N LEU A 31 -66.18 4.31 -2.81
CA LEU A 31 -67.48 3.63 -2.70
C LEU A 31 -67.32 2.16 -2.23
N VAL A 32 -67.28 1.90 -0.91
CA VAL A 32 -67.39 0.52 -0.38
C VAL A 32 -68.87 0.12 -0.32
N LYS A 33 -69.45 -0.28 -1.46
CA LYS A 33 -70.79 -0.92 -1.51
C LYS A 33 -71.14 -1.60 -2.85
N ALA A 34 -70.50 -2.74 -3.15
CA ALA A 34 -71.01 -3.71 -4.13
C ALA A 34 -70.40 -5.11 -3.88
N GLN A 35 -71.02 -5.89 -2.99
CA GLN A 35 -70.88 -7.36 -3.01
C GLN A 35 -72.02 -7.99 -3.82
N SER A 36 -71.82 -9.24 -4.20
CA SER A 36 -72.84 -10.18 -4.73
C SER A 36 -73.18 -10.07 -6.22
N GLN A 37 -72.33 -10.66 -7.07
CA GLN A 37 -72.76 -11.61 -8.11
C GLN A 37 -71.59 -12.42 -8.66
N VAL A 38 -71.68 -13.75 -8.52
CA VAL A 38 -70.79 -14.74 -9.14
C VAL A 38 -71.62 -15.55 -10.14
N PRO A 39 -71.09 -15.81 -11.34
CA PRO A 39 -71.45 -16.98 -12.13
C PRO A 39 -70.27 -17.95 -12.21
N ASP A 40 -70.48 -19.20 -11.78
CA ASP A 40 -69.63 -20.33 -12.14
C ASP A 40 -69.84 -20.67 -13.63
N ASP A 41 -68.75 -20.74 -14.41
CA ASP A 41 -68.55 -21.80 -15.39
C ASP A 41 -67.09 -21.86 -15.90
N ALA A 42 -66.62 -23.08 -16.16
CA ALA A 42 -65.23 -23.47 -16.44
C ALA A 42 -64.82 -23.19 -17.93
N PRO A 43 -63.55 -23.37 -18.40
CA PRO A 43 -62.50 -24.20 -17.79
C PRO A 43 -61.01 -23.76 -17.85
N SER A 44 -60.24 -24.36 -16.94
CA SER A 44 -58.85 -24.83 -17.09
C SER A 44 -58.02 -24.33 -18.29
N ALA A 45 -57.12 -23.39 -18.04
CA ALA A 45 -55.87 -23.24 -18.79
C ALA A 45 -54.68 -23.48 -17.84
N ALA A 46 -54.28 -24.74 -17.69
CA ALA A 46 -52.96 -25.06 -17.16
C ALA A 46 -51.91 -24.61 -18.21
N GLY A 47 -51.11 -23.61 -17.88
CA GLY A 47 -50.12 -23.06 -18.79
C GLY A 47 -49.21 -22.07 -18.10
N SER A 48 -47.92 -22.42 -18.03
CA SER A 48 -46.83 -21.53 -17.62
C SER A 48 -47.07 -20.71 -16.35
N THR A 49 -46.98 -21.35 -15.18
CA THR A 49 -45.99 -20.82 -14.22
C THR A 49 -44.63 -20.95 -14.92
N ALA A 50 -44.27 -19.94 -15.70
CA ALA A 50 -42.91 -19.83 -16.19
C ALA A 50 -42.04 -19.84 -14.94
N SER A 51 -41.23 -20.89 -14.80
CA SER A 51 -40.05 -20.81 -13.97
C SER A 51 -39.25 -19.64 -14.54
N LEU A 52 -39.35 -18.49 -13.88
CA LEU A 52 -38.28 -17.52 -13.94
C LEU A 52 -37.11 -18.30 -13.36
N GLU A 53 -36.29 -18.87 -14.25
CA GLU A 53 -34.93 -19.23 -13.89
C GLU A 53 -34.40 -17.95 -13.24
N GLU A 54 -34.10 -18.03 -11.94
CA GLU A 54 -33.36 -16.99 -11.26
C GLU A 54 -32.04 -16.93 -12.01
N GLU A 55 -31.97 -16.01 -12.97
CA GLU A 55 -30.79 -15.73 -13.78
C GLU A 55 -29.70 -15.48 -12.76
N GLN A 56 -28.82 -16.47 -12.57
CA GLN A 56 -27.83 -16.45 -11.52
C GLN A 56 -26.87 -15.32 -11.89
N VAL A 57 -27.17 -14.12 -11.39
CA VAL A 57 -26.34 -12.94 -11.47
C VAL A 57 -25.07 -13.34 -10.77
N LYS A 58 -24.11 -13.76 -11.60
CA LYS A 58 -22.83 -14.27 -11.17
C LYS A 58 -22.20 -13.19 -10.32
N ASP A 59 -21.72 -13.54 -9.14
CA ASP A 59 -21.11 -12.57 -8.22
C ASP A 59 -20.04 -11.80 -9.01
N GLU A 60 -19.92 -10.49 -8.79
CA GLU A 60 -18.95 -9.68 -9.50
C GLU A 60 -17.53 -10.24 -9.31
N ILE A 61 -17.26 -10.82 -8.14
CA ILE A 61 -16.03 -11.59 -7.88
C ILE A 61 -15.90 -12.79 -8.83
N ASP A 62 -16.95 -13.61 -8.97
CA ASP A 62 -16.93 -14.81 -9.81
C ASP A 62 -16.75 -14.47 -11.30
N ILE A 63 -17.28 -13.33 -11.76
CA ILE A 63 -17.05 -12.81 -13.12
C ILE A 63 -15.57 -12.46 -13.29
N GLN A 64 -14.97 -11.72 -12.35
CA GLN A 64 -13.56 -11.33 -12.46
C GLN A 64 -12.62 -12.55 -12.33
N ILE A 65 -12.96 -13.56 -11.51
CA ILE A 65 -12.22 -14.82 -11.39
C ILE A 65 -12.16 -15.58 -12.73
N ASP A 66 -13.25 -15.59 -13.50
CA ASP A 66 -13.25 -16.17 -14.85
C ASP A 66 -12.31 -15.39 -15.78
N LEU A 67 -12.39 -14.05 -15.76
CA LEU A 67 -11.59 -13.14 -16.60
C LEU A 67 -10.08 -13.24 -16.33
N LEU A 68 -9.64 -13.74 -15.16
CA LEU A 68 -8.24 -14.11 -14.91
C LEU A 68 -7.70 -15.25 -15.81
N ASN A 69 -8.53 -15.87 -16.64
CA ASN A 69 -8.13 -16.91 -17.59
C ASN A 69 -8.27 -16.45 -19.06
N ASP A 70 -8.59 -15.17 -19.30
CA ASP A 70 -8.69 -14.60 -20.64
C ASP A 70 -7.32 -14.66 -21.38
N PRO A 71 -7.28 -14.98 -22.69
CA PRO A 71 -6.04 -14.96 -23.46
C PRO A 71 -5.33 -13.59 -23.49
N ASP A 72 -6.07 -12.48 -23.44
CA ASP A 72 -5.49 -11.13 -23.41
C ASP A 72 -5.01 -10.78 -21.99
N TRP A 73 -3.73 -10.42 -21.88
CA TRP A 73 -3.12 -10.00 -20.62
C TRP A 73 -3.72 -8.69 -20.11
N VAL A 74 -4.25 -7.83 -21.00
CA VAL A 74 -4.94 -6.59 -20.60
C VAL A 74 -6.21 -6.92 -19.83
N VAL A 75 -7.03 -7.87 -20.34
CA VAL A 75 -8.26 -8.31 -19.67
C VAL A 75 -7.95 -8.94 -18.31
N ARG A 76 -6.93 -9.83 -18.27
CA ARG A 76 -6.47 -10.40 -16.99
C ARG A 76 -6.00 -9.32 -16.02
N ARG A 77 -5.25 -8.31 -16.49
CA ARG A 77 -4.77 -7.19 -15.68
C ARG A 77 -5.93 -6.41 -15.06
N GLU A 78 -6.93 -6.00 -15.85
CA GLU A 78 -8.08 -5.26 -15.31
C GLU A 78 -8.85 -6.08 -14.28
N ALA A 79 -9.05 -7.38 -14.52
CA ALA A 79 -9.70 -8.27 -13.56
C ALA A 79 -8.94 -8.37 -12.22
N VAL A 80 -7.60 -8.39 -12.25
CA VAL A 80 -6.78 -8.32 -11.02
C VAL A 80 -6.94 -6.98 -10.30
N ILE A 81 -7.04 -5.84 -11.02
CA ILE A 81 -7.31 -4.53 -10.41
C ILE A 81 -8.64 -4.57 -9.67
N THR A 82 -9.72 -4.96 -10.36
CA THR A 82 -11.07 -4.98 -9.75
C THR A 82 -11.11 -5.91 -8.53
N LEU A 83 -10.53 -7.11 -8.60
CA LEU A 83 -10.44 -8.02 -7.44
C LEU A 83 -9.67 -7.43 -6.25
N GLY A 84 -8.65 -6.60 -6.51
CA GLY A 84 -7.91 -5.85 -5.48
C GLY A 84 -8.73 -4.73 -4.84
N GLU A 85 -9.42 -3.94 -5.67
CA GLU A 85 -10.30 -2.85 -5.23
C GLU A 85 -11.52 -3.34 -4.43
N MET A 86 -12.00 -4.55 -4.71
CA MET A 86 -13.08 -5.19 -3.94
C MET A 86 -12.65 -5.59 -2.51
N GLY A 87 -11.37 -5.90 -2.29
CA GLY A 87 -10.81 -6.17 -0.96
C GLY A 87 -11.34 -7.42 -0.21
N ASP A 88 -12.13 -8.28 -0.86
CA ASP A 88 -12.74 -9.48 -0.25
C ASP A 88 -11.70 -10.60 -0.03
N GLU A 89 -11.83 -11.36 1.05
CA GLU A 89 -10.97 -12.52 1.33
C GLU A 89 -11.08 -13.60 0.25
N ARG A 90 -12.22 -13.67 -0.45
CA ARG A 90 -12.45 -14.56 -1.60
C ARG A 90 -11.50 -14.27 -2.78
N CYS A 91 -10.99 -13.04 -2.89
CA CYS A 91 -10.03 -12.65 -3.91
C CYS A 91 -8.61 -13.22 -3.66
N ILE A 92 -8.28 -13.65 -2.43
CA ILE A 92 -6.90 -14.01 -2.03
C ILE A 92 -6.33 -15.16 -2.86
N GLU A 93 -7.09 -16.25 -3.08
CA GLU A 93 -6.61 -17.39 -3.89
C GLU A 93 -6.51 -17.04 -5.40
N PRO A 94 -7.51 -16.40 -6.03
CA PRO A 94 -7.40 -15.86 -7.38
C PRO A 94 -6.18 -14.94 -7.60
N LEU A 95 -5.96 -13.98 -6.69
CA LEU A 95 -4.82 -13.05 -6.78
C LEU A 95 -3.48 -13.76 -6.55
N ALA A 96 -3.42 -14.74 -5.64
CA ALA A 96 -2.25 -15.61 -5.45
C ALA A 96 -1.93 -16.48 -6.69
N LYS A 97 -2.93 -16.80 -7.52
CA LYS A 97 -2.73 -17.43 -8.84
C LYS A 97 -2.20 -16.42 -9.85
N ALA A 98 -2.76 -15.20 -9.89
CA ALA A 98 -2.31 -14.13 -10.79
C ALA A 98 -0.85 -13.68 -10.56
N MET A 99 -0.29 -13.89 -9.36
CA MET A 99 1.15 -13.73 -9.10
C MET A 99 2.06 -14.66 -9.94
N ARG A 100 1.51 -15.71 -10.57
CA ARG A 100 2.19 -16.61 -11.53
C ARG A 100 1.82 -16.35 -12.98
N ASP A 101 1.18 -15.21 -13.30
CA ASP A 101 0.84 -14.91 -14.68
C ASP A 101 2.11 -14.83 -15.56
N GLY A 102 2.00 -15.21 -16.83
CA GLY A 102 3.10 -15.11 -17.79
C GLY A 102 3.51 -13.65 -18.04
N ASP A 103 2.54 -12.73 -18.04
CA ASP A 103 2.81 -11.31 -18.23
C ASP A 103 3.26 -10.61 -16.94
N TRP A 104 4.23 -9.71 -17.06
CA TRP A 104 4.85 -9.04 -15.92
C TRP A 104 3.97 -7.95 -15.30
N GLN A 105 3.11 -7.30 -16.09
CA GLN A 105 2.20 -6.27 -15.62
C GLN A 105 1.06 -6.87 -14.79
N VAL A 106 0.56 -8.04 -15.20
CA VAL A 106 -0.43 -8.80 -14.41
C VAL A 106 0.15 -9.20 -13.05
N ARG A 107 1.40 -9.70 -13.01
CA ARG A 107 2.08 -10.04 -11.74
C ARG A 107 2.31 -8.83 -10.83
N GLU A 108 2.70 -7.68 -11.39
CA GLU A 108 2.90 -6.43 -10.63
C GLU A 108 1.58 -5.93 -10.01
N VAL A 109 0.50 -5.94 -10.79
CA VAL A 109 -0.83 -5.56 -10.31
C VAL A 109 -1.35 -6.57 -9.28
N ALA A 110 -1.04 -7.87 -9.38
CA ALA A 110 -1.41 -8.87 -8.37
C ALA A 110 -0.73 -8.64 -7.02
N VAL A 111 0.49 -8.08 -7.02
CA VAL A 111 1.19 -7.62 -5.81
C VAL A 111 0.48 -6.41 -5.18
N GLU A 112 -0.06 -5.51 -5.99
CA GLU A 112 -0.83 -4.35 -5.53
C GLU A 112 -2.18 -4.75 -4.95
N ALA A 113 -2.93 -5.59 -5.66
CA ALA A 113 -4.22 -6.12 -5.23
C ALA A 113 -4.11 -6.88 -3.90
N MET A 114 -3.09 -7.74 -3.72
CA MET A 114 -2.86 -8.42 -2.44
C MET A 114 -2.45 -7.45 -1.31
N GLY A 115 -1.83 -6.31 -1.64
CA GLY A 115 -1.59 -5.21 -0.72
C GLY A 115 -2.88 -4.48 -0.31
N GLN A 116 -3.80 -4.28 -1.25
CA GLN A 116 -5.11 -3.64 -1.03
C GLN A 116 -6.04 -4.51 -0.16
N VAL A 117 -6.05 -5.83 -0.37
CA VAL A 117 -6.77 -6.79 0.50
C VAL A 117 -6.24 -6.76 1.95
N GLY A 118 -4.95 -6.49 2.15
CA GLY A 118 -4.41 -6.19 3.48
C GLY A 118 -4.19 -7.41 4.39
N SER A 119 -4.42 -7.25 5.70
CA SER A 119 -4.10 -8.23 6.73
C SER A 119 -4.63 -9.67 6.54
N PRO A 120 -5.79 -9.92 5.89
CA PRO A 120 -6.23 -11.28 5.53
C PRO A 120 -5.28 -12.02 4.57
N ALA A 121 -4.65 -11.31 3.63
CA ALA A 121 -3.75 -11.90 2.64
C ALA A 121 -2.41 -12.40 3.24
N VAL A 122 -2.05 -11.95 4.45
CA VAL A 122 -0.76 -12.27 5.10
C VAL A 122 -0.50 -13.78 5.19
N GLU A 123 -1.47 -14.57 5.67
CA GLU A 123 -1.28 -16.03 5.82
C GLU A 123 -1.09 -16.76 4.49
N MET A 124 -1.64 -16.22 3.40
CA MET A 124 -1.38 -16.75 2.05
C MET A 124 0.03 -16.38 1.59
N LEU A 125 0.38 -15.10 1.67
CA LEU A 125 1.70 -14.60 1.24
C LEU A 125 2.85 -15.25 2.00
N LEU A 126 2.70 -15.51 3.31
CA LEU A 126 3.68 -16.25 4.12
C LEU A 126 3.87 -17.71 3.67
N LYS A 127 2.85 -18.34 3.07
CA LYS A 127 3.01 -19.64 2.40
C LYS A 127 3.75 -19.47 1.07
N LEU A 128 3.40 -18.46 0.28
CA LEU A 128 4.03 -18.17 -1.01
C LEU A 128 5.52 -17.83 -0.90
N LEU A 129 6.01 -17.30 0.22
CA LEU A 129 7.46 -17.12 0.48
C LEU A 129 8.29 -18.41 0.30
N ARG A 130 7.67 -19.60 0.42
CA ARG A 130 8.36 -20.88 0.25
C ARG A 130 8.58 -21.22 -1.22
N ASP A 131 7.62 -20.89 -2.07
CA ASP A 131 7.68 -21.10 -3.52
C ASP A 131 8.66 -20.11 -4.15
N TRP A 132 9.59 -20.64 -4.96
CA TRP A 132 10.63 -19.86 -5.60
C TRP A 132 10.08 -18.81 -6.57
N GLU A 133 9.12 -19.21 -7.40
CA GLU A 133 8.64 -18.43 -8.55
C GLU A 133 7.94 -17.14 -8.11
N VAL A 134 7.11 -17.24 -7.08
CA VAL A 134 6.34 -16.12 -6.52
C VAL A 134 7.00 -15.46 -5.31
N ARG A 135 8.16 -15.93 -4.84
CA ARG A 135 8.77 -15.39 -3.60
C ARG A 135 8.94 -13.88 -3.64
N LYS A 136 9.43 -13.35 -4.76
CA LYS A 136 9.59 -11.89 -4.98
C LYS A 136 8.24 -11.16 -4.86
N CYS A 137 7.23 -11.63 -5.58
CA CYS A 137 5.87 -11.06 -5.51
C CYS A 137 5.32 -11.10 -4.08
N ALA A 138 5.51 -12.21 -3.37
CA ALA A 138 5.07 -12.36 -1.98
C ALA A 138 5.81 -11.40 -1.02
N ILE A 139 7.12 -11.23 -1.16
CA ILE A 139 7.92 -10.27 -0.37
C ILE A 139 7.41 -8.84 -0.56
N LEU A 140 7.21 -8.41 -1.81
CA LEU A 140 6.75 -7.07 -2.12
C LEU A 140 5.32 -6.81 -1.61
N ALA A 141 4.42 -7.79 -1.75
CA ALA A 141 3.05 -7.67 -1.24
C ALA A 141 2.99 -7.58 0.30
N LEU A 142 3.83 -8.34 1.00
CA LEU A 142 3.95 -8.26 2.48
C LEU A 142 4.42 -6.87 2.94
N GLY A 143 5.29 -6.20 2.17
CA GLY A 143 5.70 -4.82 2.42
C GLY A 143 4.52 -3.83 2.34
N LYS A 144 3.69 -3.96 1.31
CA LYS A 144 2.51 -3.10 1.08
C LYS A 144 1.42 -3.23 2.14
N ILE A 145 1.24 -4.42 2.74
CA ILE A 145 0.21 -4.67 3.78
C ILE A 145 0.53 -3.97 5.11
N ARG A 146 1.81 -3.73 5.41
CA ARG A 146 2.29 -3.05 6.63
C ARG A 146 1.94 -3.71 7.98
N ASP A 147 1.79 -5.03 8.01
CA ASP A 147 1.43 -5.80 9.21
C ASP A 147 2.67 -6.30 9.97
N GLU A 148 2.76 -6.08 11.29
CA GLU A 148 3.94 -6.46 12.08
C GLU A 148 4.25 -7.97 12.06
N ARG A 149 3.26 -8.82 11.79
CA ARG A 149 3.44 -10.28 11.67
C ARG A 149 4.43 -10.66 10.55
N VAL A 150 4.64 -9.78 9.57
CA VAL A 150 5.54 -10.03 8.43
C VAL A 150 7.01 -9.73 8.75
N LEU A 151 7.32 -9.08 9.88
CA LEU A 151 8.68 -8.67 10.26
C LEU A 151 9.66 -9.85 10.28
N ASP A 152 9.42 -10.86 11.10
CA ASP A 152 10.33 -12.01 11.24
C ASP A 152 10.52 -12.79 9.92
N PRO A 153 9.46 -13.07 9.14
CA PRO A 153 9.57 -13.62 7.78
C PRO A 153 10.41 -12.77 6.81
N LEU A 154 10.23 -11.44 6.76
CA LEU A 154 11.02 -10.55 5.89
C LEU A 154 12.48 -10.43 6.35
N MET A 155 12.72 -10.35 7.67
CA MET A 155 14.06 -10.35 8.25
C MET A 155 14.83 -11.65 8.00
N LEU A 156 14.13 -12.77 7.72
CA LEU A 156 14.77 -14.00 7.27
C LEU A 156 15.24 -13.89 5.80
N GLN A 157 14.50 -13.20 4.94
CA GLN A 157 14.85 -13.02 3.51
C GLN A 157 16.10 -12.15 3.31
N LEU A 158 16.48 -11.30 4.28
CA LEU A 158 17.76 -10.55 4.23
C LEU A 158 19.01 -11.44 4.17
N ARG A 159 18.90 -12.73 4.53
CA ARG A 159 19.98 -13.73 4.41
C ARG A 159 20.04 -14.40 3.03
N ASN A 160 19.08 -14.11 2.15
CA ASN A 160 18.96 -14.75 0.85
C ASN A 160 19.44 -13.77 -0.23
N ASP A 161 20.62 -14.02 -0.79
CA ASP A 161 21.32 -13.06 -1.66
C ASP A 161 20.52 -12.63 -2.90
N GLU A 162 19.60 -13.46 -3.39
CA GLU A 162 18.75 -13.13 -4.55
C GLU A 162 17.55 -12.24 -4.19
N PHE A 163 17.02 -12.35 -2.96
CA PHE A 163 15.79 -11.67 -2.53
C PHE A 163 16.04 -10.56 -1.49
N LYS A 164 17.29 -10.33 -1.09
CA LYS A 164 17.64 -9.32 -0.08
C LYS A 164 17.22 -7.90 -0.47
N ASP A 165 17.34 -7.52 -1.75
CA ASP A 165 16.94 -6.18 -2.21
C ASP A 165 15.42 -5.99 -2.17
N ASP A 166 14.65 -7.02 -2.55
CA ASP A 166 13.19 -7.02 -2.43
C ASP A 166 12.76 -6.97 -0.95
N ALA A 167 13.46 -7.69 -0.07
CA ALA A 167 13.19 -7.70 1.37
C ALA A 167 13.57 -6.37 2.05
N ILE A 168 14.67 -5.72 1.62
CA ILE A 168 15.00 -4.35 2.03
C ILE A 168 13.87 -3.39 1.62
N ASN A 169 13.37 -3.49 0.37
CA ASN A 169 12.27 -2.63 -0.09
C ASN A 169 11.00 -2.85 0.74
N ALA A 170 10.60 -4.10 0.97
CA ALA A 170 9.42 -4.42 1.78
C ALA A 170 9.53 -3.93 3.23
N LEU A 171 10.72 -4.03 3.86
CA LEU A 171 10.97 -3.50 5.20
C LEU A 171 11.00 -1.97 5.25
N VAL A 172 11.40 -1.30 4.16
CA VAL A 172 11.33 0.16 4.02
C VAL A 172 9.89 0.62 3.81
N GLU A 173 9.08 -0.10 3.03
CA GLU A 173 7.65 0.17 2.82
C GLU A 173 6.82 -0.01 4.10
N LEU A 174 7.18 -0.98 4.92
CA LEU A 174 6.62 -1.22 6.26
C LEU A 174 6.85 -0.03 7.22
N GLY A 175 7.99 0.66 7.11
CA GLY A 175 8.25 1.91 7.83
C GLY A 175 8.72 1.72 9.27
N GLU A 176 8.18 2.52 10.20
CA GLU A 176 8.62 2.56 11.61
C GLU A 176 8.61 1.22 12.35
N PRO A 177 7.65 0.29 12.15
CA PRO A 177 7.68 -1.03 12.80
C PRO A 177 8.92 -1.86 12.47
N ALA A 178 9.56 -1.63 11.31
CA ALA A 178 10.81 -2.30 10.95
C ALA A 178 12.03 -1.77 11.72
N LEU A 179 11.99 -0.51 12.20
CA LEU A 179 13.15 0.19 12.76
C LEU A 179 13.82 -0.57 13.93
N PRO A 180 13.12 -1.07 14.97
CA PRO A 180 13.79 -1.77 16.08
C PRO A 180 14.42 -3.10 15.66
N ARG A 181 13.80 -3.80 14.70
CA ARG A 181 14.31 -5.07 14.16
C ARG A 181 15.54 -4.84 13.28
N LEU A 182 15.53 -3.79 12.46
CA LEU A 182 16.67 -3.38 11.63
C LEU A 182 17.86 -2.89 12.48
N ILE A 183 17.63 -2.09 13.53
CA ILE A 183 18.68 -1.70 14.48
C ILE A 183 19.29 -2.93 15.17
N THR A 184 18.47 -3.92 15.52
CA THR A 184 18.96 -5.19 16.10
C THR A 184 19.83 -5.98 15.09
N ALA A 185 19.43 -5.99 13.82
CA ALA A 185 20.13 -6.69 12.74
C ALA A 185 21.50 -6.08 12.37
N LEU A 186 21.77 -4.83 12.75
CA LEU A 186 23.13 -4.25 12.72
C LEU A 186 24.15 -5.02 13.59
N ARG A 187 23.70 -5.94 14.44
CA ARG A 187 24.58 -6.79 15.27
C ARG A 187 24.57 -8.27 14.86
N ASP A 188 24.02 -8.59 13.69
CA ASP A 188 24.03 -9.97 13.18
C ASP A 188 25.46 -10.45 12.86
N LYS A 189 25.70 -11.74 13.09
CA LYS A 189 26.96 -12.42 12.75
C LYS A 189 27.22 -12.45 11.24
N ASP A 190 26.16 -12.36 10.45
CA ASP A 190 26.15 -12.39 8.98
C ASP A 190 26.36 -10.97 8.41
N ASP A 191 27.41 -10.83 7.59
CA ASP A 191 27.81 -9.55 6.98
C ASP A 191 26.75 -9.06 5.96
N ASN A 192 26.04 -9.98 5.28
CA ASN A 192 24.95 -9.64 4.38
C ASN A 192 23.76 -9.03 5.14
N VAL A 193 23.43 -9.57 6.32
CA VAL A 193 22.33 -9.06 7.15
C VAL A 193 22.66 -7.69 7.71
N ARG A 194 23.87 -7.49 8.24
CA ARG A 194 24.31 -6.17 8.72
C ARG A 194 24.25 -5.13 7.60
N THR A 195 24.82 -5.44 6.43
CA THR A 195 24.81 -4.54 5.26
C THR A 195 23.38 -4.22 4.80
N SER A 196 22.51 -5.22 4.70
CA SER A 196 21.11 -5.03 4.30
C SER A 196 20.34 -4.17 5.30
N ALA A 197 20.59 -4.35 6.60
CA ALA A 197 20.01 -3.51 7.64
C ALA A 197 20.49 -2.06 7.55
N VAL A 198 21.79 -1.82 7.31
CA VAL A 198 22.34 -0.47 7.04
C VAL A 198 21.66 0.18 5.83
N LEU A 199 21.47 -0.55 4.74
CA LEU A 199 20.78 -0.05 3.54
C LEU A 199 19.32 0.32 3.83
N ALA A 200 18.58 -0.56 4.52
CA ALA A 200 17.18 -0.32 4.89
C ALA A 200 17.04 0.91 5.79
N LEU A 201 17.87 1.05 6.83
CA LEU A 201 17.87 2.21 7.72
C LEU A 201 18.21 3.52 6.98
N GLY A 202 19.17 3.49 6.07
CA GLY A 202 19.50 4.64 5.21
C GLY A 202 18.39 5.05 4.24
N ARG A 203 17.55 4.11 3.82
CA ARG A 203 16.35 4.36 2.98
C ARG A 203 15.14 4.84 3.80
N LEU A 204 14.94 4.30 5.01
CA LEU A 204 13.92 4.76 5.97
C LEU A 204 14.15 6.20 6.45
N LYS A 205 15.42 6.63 6.49
CA LYS A 205 15.85 7.98 6.90
C LYS A 205 15.42 8.41 8.31
N ASN A 206 15.09 7.47 9.19
CA ASN A 206 14.71 7.77 10.57
C ASN A 206 15.94 8.24 11.39
N GLY A 207 15.77 9.31 12.17
CA GLY A 207 16.83 9.92 12.97
C GLY A 207 17.37 9.03 14.10
N ASP A 208 16.56 8.11 14.62
CA ASP A 208 16.98 7.19 15.69
C ASP A 208 18.00 6.14 15.19
N ALA A 209 18.03 5.90 13.87
CA ALA A 209 19.03 5.04 13.24
C ALA A 209 20.44 5.66 13.21
N ILE A 210 20.58 6.97 13.42
CA ILE A 210 21.86 7.68 13.22
C ILE A 210 22.95 7.17 14.16
N ALA A 211 22.68 7.05 15.46
CA ALA A 211 23.69 6.57 16.41
C ALA A 211 24.11 5.11 16.13
N PRO A 212 23.18 4.15 15.92
CA PRO A 212 23.52 2.81 15.45
C PRO A 212 24.30 2.79 14.13
N LEU A 213 23.97 3.64 13.16
CA LEU A 213 24.70 3.74 11.88
C LEU A 213 26.11 4.34 12.03
N ILE A 214 26.34 5.19 13.02
CA ILE A 214 27.67 5.71 13.37
C ILE A 214 28.56 4.58 13.90
N ASP A 215 28.03 3.67 14.75
CA ASP A 215 28.77 2.49 15.22
C ASP A 215 29.22 1.61 14.05
N MET A 216 28.38 1.47 13.00
CA MET A 216 28.69 0.70 11.79
C MET A 216 29.81 1.28 10.93
N LEU A 217 30.23 2.54 11.15
CA LEU A 217 31.45 3.09 10.54
C LEU A 217 32.71 2.42 11.10
N GLY A 218 32.61 1.66 12.19
CA GLY A 218 33.68 0.83 12.75
C GLY A 218 33.62 -0.65 12.38
N ASP A 219 32.74 -1.07 11.48
CA ASP A 219 32.56 -2.50 11.14
C ASP A 219 33.85 -3.14 10.58
N ARG A 220 34.04 -4.45 10.84
CA ARG A 220 35.15 -5.23 10.30
C ARG A 220 35.20 -5.22 8.77
N ASP A 221 34.02 -5.27 8.14
CA ASP A 221 33.89 -5.30 6.70
C ASP A 221 33.89 -3.88 6.10
N TRP A 222 34.73 -3.69 5.07
CA TRP A 222 34.90 -2.41 4.40
C TRP A 222 33.64 -1.98 3.63
N PHE A 223 32.89 -2.93 3.08
CA PHE A 223 31.67 -2.65 2.33
C PHE A 223 30.55 -2.19 3.27
N THR A 224 30.48 -2.77 4.47
CA THR A 224 29.57 -2.35 5.55
C THR A 224 29.91 -0.93 6.01
N ARG A 225 31.20 -0.60 6.27
CA ARG A 225 31.63 0.78 6.62
C ARG A 225 31.28 1.80 5.53
N LEU A 226 31.56 1.46 4.26
CA LEU A 226 31.21 2.25 3.09
C LEU A 226 29.70 2.53 3.01
N THR A 227 28.91 1.48 3.24
CA THR A 227 27.45 1.52 3.16
C THR A 227 26.85 2.33 4.31
N ALA A 228 27.43 2.26 5.52
CA ALA A 228 27.04 3.09 6.66
C ALA A 228 27.30 4.58 6.38
N ALA A 229 28.44 4.93 5.77
CA ALA A 229 28.71 6.29 5.33
C ALA A 229 27.69 6.77 4.27
N ALA A 230 27.23 5.89 3.37
CA ALA A 230 26.20 6.21 2.37
C ALA A 230 24.78 6.29 2.96
N ALA A 231 24.46 5.52 4.00
CA ALA A 231 23.21 5.61 4.74
C ALA A 231 23.12 6.95 5.48
N LEU A 232 24.20 7.34 6.18
CA LEU A 232 24.34 8.66 6.80
C LEU A 232 24.36 9.80 5.76
N GLU A 233 24.92 9.60 4.55
CA GLU A 233 24.75 10.55 3.42
C GLU A 233 23.27 10.77 3.09
N SER A 234 22.50 9.67 3.05
CA SER A 234 21.09 9.66 2.63
C SER A 234 20.13 10.26 3.66
N ILE A 235 20.47 10.15 4.96
CA ILE A 235 19.79 10.81 6.08
C ILE A 235 20.15 12.31 6.10
N GLY A 236 21.43 12.66 5.96
CA GLY A 236 21.88 14.05 5.82
C GLY A 236 22.10 14.85 7.11
N ASP A 237 21.84 14.25 8.29
CA ASP A 237 22.00 14.82 9.64
C ASP A 237 23.48 15.14 9.98
N GLU A 238 23.70 16.27 10.67
CA GLU A 238 25.02 16.80 11.02
C GLU A 238 25.88 15.83 11.84
N ARG A 239 25.27 15.05 12.74
CA ARG A 239 25.97 14.01 13.53
C ARG A 239 26.61 12.97 12.62
N GLY A 240 25.90 12.56 11.57
CA GLY A 240 26.42 11.68 10.53
C GLY A 240 27.55 12.32 9.73
N ARG A 241 27.47 13.62 9.44
CA ARG A 241 28.51 14.37 8.72
C ARG A 241 29.84 14.41 9.47
N GLU A 242 29.77 14.69 10.76
CA GLU A 242 30.95 14.71 11.64
C GLU A 242 31.53 13.31 11.83
N ALA A 243 30.68 12.31 12.08
CA ALA A 243 31.09 10.93 12.33
C ALA A 243 31.78 10.24 11.13
N ILE A 244 31.52 10.68 9.90
CA ILE A 244 32.17 10.13 8.68
C ILE A 244 33.62 10.61 8.52
N LYS A 245 34.01 11.78 9.07
CA LYS A 245 35.35 12.38 8.84
C LYS A 245 36.54 11.44 9.14
N PRO A 246 36.54 10.60 10.20
CA PRO A 246 37.61 9.65 10.46
C PRO A 246 37.88 8.63 9.34
N LEU A 247 36.87 8.28 8.54
CA LEU A 247 37.00 7.32 7.43
C LEU A 247 37.88 7.84 6.27
N LEU A 248 38.25 9.12 6.26
CA LEU A 248 39.34 9.62 5.39
C LEU A 248 40.70 8.94 5.68
N LYS A 249 40.83 8.28 6.83
CA LYS A 249 42.02 7.49 7.22
C LYS A 249 41.80 5.98 7.12
N ASP A 250 40.64 5.51 6.65
CA ASP A 250 40.29 4.08 6.56
C ASP A 250 41.36 3.29 5.79
N PRO A 251 41.74 2.06 6.19
CA PRO A 251 42.69 1.25 5.42
C PRO A 251 42.24 1.03 3.97
N ASP A 252 40.92 0.93 3.72
CA ASP A 252 40.38 0.71 2.38
C ASP A 252 40.28 2.00 1.54
N LEU A 253 40.72 1.91 0.28
CA LEU A 253 40.77 3.06 -0.62
C LEU A 253 39.39 3.42 -1.20
N VAL A 254 38.49 2.45 -1.37
CA VAL A 254 37.13 2.68 -1.87
C VAL A 254 36.31 3.44 -0.81
N VAL A 255 36.44 3.05 0.46
CA VAL A 255 35.87 3.77 1.61
C VAL A 255 36.33 5.24 1.59
N LYS A 256 37.64 5.49 1.55
CA LYS A 256 38.22 6.85 1.46
C LYS A 256 37.64 7.65 0.30
N MET A 257 37.72 7.14 -0.92
CA MET A 257 37.28 7.85 -2.14
C MET A 257 35.78 8.17 -2.13
N ARG A 258 34.94 7.30 -1.57
CA ARG A 258 33.50 7.59 -1.43
C ARG A 258 33.26 8.65 -0.37
N VAL A 259 33.94 8.57 0.78
CA VAL A 259 33.82 9.53 1.88
C VAL A 259 34.28 10.92 1.47
N GLU A 260 35.38 11.05 0.73
CA GLU A 260 35.81 12.32 0.12
C GLU A 260 34.71 12.92 -0.76
N ARG A 261 34.06 12.10 -1.59
CA ARG A 261 32.95 12.54 -2.47
C ARG A 261 31.73 12.99 -1.67
N ILE A 262 31.38 12.29 -0.59
CA ILE A 262 30.28 12.64 0.34
C ILE A 262 30.56 14.01 0.97
N LEU A 263 31.74 14.18 1.59
CA LEU A 263 32.14 15.43 2.23
C LEU A 263 32.24 16.59 1.22
N ALA A 264 32.71 16.34 0.00
CA ALA A 264 32.76 17.35 -1.06
C ALA A 264 31.36 17.78 -1.55
N LYS A 265 30.38 16.88 -1.55
CA LYS A 265 28.97 17.19 -1.86
C LYS A 265 28.33 18.04 -0.76
N TRP A 266 28.50 17.67 0.51
CA TRP A 266 27.99 18.46 1.64
C TRP A 266 28.64 19.84 1.76
N LYS A 267 29.92 20.00 1.41
CA LYS A 267 30.56 21.34 1.31
C LYS A 267 29.90 22.26 0.27
N LYS A 268 29.24 21.70 -0.76
CA LYS A 268 28.46 22.46 -1.77
C LYS A 268 27.00 22.67 -1.36
N GLN A 269 26.53 21.98 -0.33
CA GLN A 269 25.17 22.02 0.20
C GLN A 269 25.21 22.33 1.70
N PRO A 270 25.54 23.59 2.08
CA PRO A 270 25.42 24.04 3.46
C PRO A 270 23.97 23.82 3.94
N VAL A 271 23.84 23.43 5.21
CA VAL A 271 22.60 22.90 5.77
C VAL A 271 21.47 23.92 5.68
N SER A 272 20.36 23.55 5.03
CA SER A 272 19.06 24.17 5.30
C SER A 272 18.70 23.79 6.72
N GLN A 273 18.77 24.76 7.64
CA GLN A 273 18.41 24.55 9.05
C GLN A 273 16.99 23.94 9.13
N PRO A 274 16.74 22.96 10.01
CA PRO A 274 15.36 22.56 10.30
C PRO A 274 14.61 23.79 10.80
N ALA A 275 13.44 24.07 10.21
CA ALA A 275 12.60 25.17 10.63
C ALA A 275 12.14 24.91 12.07
N THR A 276 12.70 25.67 13.02
CA THR A 276 12.22 25.72 14.39
C THR A 276 11.03 26.67 14.51
N ALA A 277 10.01 26.23 15.26
CA ALA A 277 8.70 26.84 15.52
C ALA A 277 7.64 26.59 14.44
#